data_AF-A0A6L8UDC0-F1
#
_entry.id   AF-A0A6L8UDC0-F1
#
_cell.length_a   1.000
_cell.length_b   1.000
_cell.length_c   1.000
_cell.angle_alpha   90.00
_cell.angle_beta   90.00
_cell.angle_gamma   90.00
#
_symmetry.space_group_name_H-M   'P 1'
#
loop_
_entity.id
_entity.type
_entity.pdbx_description
1 polymer ?
#
loop_
_entity_poly.entity_id
_entity_poly.type
_entity_poly.pdbx_seq_one_letter_code
_entity_poly.pdbx_strand_id
1 'polypeptide(L)'
;MNKQDLLPLNEVGLTLLSEGKTLKLRAEGFSMYPSIKPGSLVYIEPADIPALKKGDIVVWRLDPGFVMHRIVRKFEKNNQVFVVTRGDCNLYEDEALPENLIVGKVTGIEYPEGTPVALRRYMKPEPDYFLNRLSATIMRIRRSLKNKIRKAQS
;
A
#
# COMPACT_ATOMS: atom_id res chain seq x y z
N MET A 1 -8.94 30.29 -12.98
CA MET A 1 -8.34 28.94 -13.06
C MET A 1 -9.42 27.98 -12.56
N ASN A 2 -9.99 27.16 -13.45
CA ASN A 2 -11.18 26.39 -13.16
C ASN A 2 -10.80 25.10 -12.40
N LYS A 3 -11.64 24.63 -11.47
CA LYS A 3 -11.36 23.39 -10.70
C LYS A 3 -11.28 22.13 -11.59
N GLN A 4 -11.68 22.26 -12.86
CA GLN A 4 -11.66 21.23 -13.90
C GLN A 4 -10.32 21.13 -14.64
N ASP A 5 -9.39 22.07 -14.42
CA ASP A 5 -8.08 22.10 -15.10
C ASP A 5 -6.97 21.40 -14.29
N LEU A 6 -7.29 20.89 -13.09
CA LEU A 6 -6.35 20.18 -12.24
C LEU A 6 -6.48 18.68 -12.49
N LEU A 7 -5.42 18.08 -13.02
CA LEU A 7 -5.29 16.62 -13.10
C LEU A 7 -5.47 16.02 -11.69
N PRO A 8 -6.35 15.01 -11.53
CA PRO A 8 -6.44 14.22 -10.32
C PRO A 8 -5.04 13.76 -9.81
N LEU A 9 -4.81 13.76 -8.49
CA LEU A 9 -3.49 13.48 -7.89
C LEU A 9 -2.89 12.13 -8.32
N ASN A 10 -3.76 11.16 -8.57
CA ASN A 10 -3.44 9.85 -9.11
C ASN A 10 -2.92 9.91 -10.56
N GLU A 11 -3.47 10.76 -11.42
CA GLU A 11 -2.97 10.95 -12.79
C GLU A 11 -1.58 11.60 -12.79
N VAL A 12 -1.35 12.59 -11.92
CA VAL A 12 -0.01 13.18 -11.74
C VAL A 12 0.97 12.11 -11.25
N GLY A 13 0.56 11.27 -10.30
CA GLY A 13 1.39 10.19 -9.80
C GLY A 13 1.73 9.15 -10.87
N LEU A 14 0.77 8.79 -11.72
CA LEU A 14 0.97 7.90 -12.86
C LEU A 14 2.02 8.45 -13.82
N THR A 15 1.88 9.71 -14.23
CA THR A 15 2.83 10.36 -15.14
C THR A 15 4.23 10.33 -14.56
N LEU A 16 4.39 10.68 -13.30
CA LEU A 16 5.70 10.64 -12.62
C LEU A 16 6.30 9.22 -12.61
N LEU A 17 5.52 8.18 -12.29
CA LEU A 17 6.00 6.80 -12.35
C LEU A 17 6.36 6.38 -13.77
N SER A 18 5.57 6.76 -14.77
CA SER A 18 5.86 6.46 -16.18
C SER A 18 7.13 7.15 -16.69
N GLU A 19 7.48 8.30 -16.12
CA GLU A 19 8.74 9.02 -16.39
C GLU A 19 9.93 8.47 -15.60
N GLY A 20 9.76 7.38 -14.85
CA GLY A 20 10.83 6.76 -14.07
C GLY A 20 11.05 7.41 -12.70
N LYS A 21 10.18 8.32 -12.26
CA LYS A 21 10.34 9.07 -10.99
C LYS A 21 9.74 8.30 -9.82
N THR A 22 10.36 8.47 -8.65
CA THR A 22 9.85 7.92 -7.38
C THR A 22 8.73 8.80 -6.83
N LEU A 23 7.62 8.18 -6.41
CA LEU A 23 6.57 8.85 -5.65
C LEU A 23 6.80 8.71 -4.15
N LYS A 24 6.48 9.78 -3.42
CA LYS A 24 6.40 9.78 -1.96
C LYS A 24 4.97 10.11 -1.56
N LEU A 25 4.27 9.12 -1.01
CA LEU A 25 2.87 9.25 -0.62
C LEU A 25 2.68 8.98 0.87
N ARG A 26 1.71 9.66 1.48
CA ARG A 26 1.26 9.33 2.84
C ARG A 26 0.22 8.22 2.75
N ALA A 27 0.52 7.07 3.35
CA ALA A 27 -0.41 5.97 3.42
C ALA A 27 -1.44 6.20 4.53
N GLU A 28 -2.71 6.10 4.16
CA GLU A 28 -3.83 6.18 5.09
C GLU A 28 -4.56 4.84 5.19
N GLY A 29 -5.30 4.66 6.28
CA GLY A 29 -6.03 3.41 6.52
C GLY A 29 -5.18 2.29 7.12
N PHE A 30 -5.76 1.10 7.15
CA PHE A 30 -5.24 -0.05 7.92
C PHE A 30 -5.07 -1.32 7.09
N SER A 31 -5.39 -1.30 5.79
CA SER A 31 -5.35 -2.52 4.95
C SER A 31 -4.00 -3.21 4.97
N MET A 32 -2.91 -2.43 5.05
CA MET A 32 -1.53 -2.91 5.11
C MET A 32 -0.94 -2.93 6.53
N TYR A 33 -1.74 -2.74 7.56
CA TYR A 33 -1.27 -2.86 8.94
C TYR A 33 -0.89 -4.33 9.23
N PRO A 34 0.23 -4.62 9.90
CA PRO A 34 1.18 -3.70 10.55
C PRO A 34 2.34 -3.23 9.68
N SER A 35 2.50 -3.76 8.46
CA SER A 35 3.65 -3.46 7.59
C SER A 35 3.73 -1.99 7.19
N ILE A 36 2.59 -1.37 6.90
CA ILE A 36 2.45 0.07 6.69
C ILE A 36 1.47 0.58 7.75
N LYS A 37 1.93 1.49 8.62
CA LYS A 37 1.08 2.09 9.64
C LYS A 37 0.32 3.28 9.05
N PRO A 38 -0.92 3.57 9.50
CA PRO A 38 -1.61 4.78 9.11
C PRO A 38 -0.75 6.03 9.40
N GLY A 39 -0.61 6.90 8.41
CA GLY A 39 0.22 8.11 8.46
C GLY A 39 1.70 7.90 8.09
N SER A 40 2.11 6.67 7.74
CA SER A 40 3.45 6.42 7.22
C SER A 40 3.67 7.11 5.88
N LEU A 41 4.91 7.52 5.61
CA LEU A 41 5.34 7.90 4.27
C LEU A 41 5.84 6.64 3.55
N VAL A 42 5.42 6.47 2.30
CA VAL A 42 5.73 5.32 1.46
C VAL A 42 6.41 5.82 0.19
N TYR A 43 7.54 5.21 -0.13
CA TYR A 43 8.33 5.47 -1.33
C TYR A 43 7.99 4.39 -2.36
N ILE A 44 7.58 4.82 -3.54
CA ILE A 44 7.08 3.97 -4.63
C ILE A 44 7.92 4.24 -5.86
N GLU A 45 8.58 3.21 -6.37
CA GLU A 45 9.30 3.25 -7.62
C GLU A 45 8.47 2.63 -8.75
N PRO A 46 8.75 3.00 -10.02
CA PRO A 46 8.16 2.34 -11.18
C PRO A 46 8.34 0.82 -11.09
N ALA A 47 7.33 0.06 -11.47
CA ALA A 47 7.39 -1.38 -11.37
C ALA A 47 8.27 -2.00 -12.48
N ASP A 48 9.28 -2.74 -12.07
CA ASP A 48 9.99 -3.69 -12.94
C ASP A 48 9.23 -5.03 -12.95
N ILE A 49 8.30 -5.20 -13.89
CA ILE A 49 7.34 -6.31 -13.94
C ILE A 49 8.01 -7.70 -13.84
N PRO A 50 9.07 -8.01 -14.61
CA PRO A 50 9.82 -9.26 -14.47
C PRO A 50 10.39 -9.51 -13.07
N ALA A 51 10.77 -8.46 -12.35
CA ALA A 51 11.37 -8.57 -11.01
C ALA A 51 10.33 -8.70 -9.88
N LEU A 52 9.04 -8.54 -10.17
CA LEU A 52 7.97 -8.64 -9.17
C LEU A 52 7.76 -10.08 -8.71
N LYS A 53 7.76 -10.27 -7.39
CA LYS A 53 7.64 -11.58 -6.75
C LYS A 53 6.67 -11.60 -5.57
N LYS A 54 6.29 -12.81 -5.15
CA LYS A 54 5.51 -13.02 -3.92
C LYS A 54 6.17 -12.29 -2.74
N GLY A 55 5.35 -11.59 -1.96
CA GLY A 55 5.80 -10.78 -0.83
C GLY A 55 6.08 -9.31 -1.16
N ASP A 56 6.24 -8.92 -2.43
CA ASP A 56 6.35 -7.52 -2.81
C ASP A 56 5.04 -6.77 -2.52
N ILE A 57 5.13 -5.51 -2.09
CA ILE A 57 3.99 -4.62 -1.95
C ILE A 57 3.93 -3.76 -3.22
N VAL A 58 2.83 -3.87 -3.95
CA VAL A 58 2.66 -3.28 -5.28
C VAL A 58 1.46 -2.35 -5.33
N VAL A 59 1.48 -1.47 -6.32
CA VAL A 59 0.46 -0.46 -6.62
C VAL A 59 -0.17 -0.79 -7.96
N TRP A 60 -1.50 -0.93 -8.04
CA TRP A 60 -2.17 -1.34 -9.29
C TRP A 60 -3.50 -0.64 -9.59
N ARG A 61 -4.13 0.03 -8.61
CA ARG A 61 -5.32 0.86 -8.83
C ARG A 61 -5.07 2.26 -8.29
N LEU A 62 -5.58 3.25 -9.02
CA LEU A 62 -5.24 4.65 -8.84
C LEU A 62 -6.45 5.57 -8.69
N ASP A 63 -7.65 5.16 -9.10
CA ASP A 63 -8.84 6.00 -9.03
C ASP A 63 -9.92 5.39 -8.11
N PRO A 64 -10.46 6.15 -7.13
CA PRO A 64 -10.09 7.50 -6.69
C PRO A 64 -8.81 7.57 -5.84
N GLY A 65 -8.06 6.48 -5.71
CA GLY A 65 -6.79 6.47 -4.98
C GLY A 65 -5.93 5.24 -5.19
N PHE A 66 -4.71 5.31 -4.65
CA PHE A 66 -3.69 4.27 -4.74
C PHE A 66 -4.05 3.05 -3.87
N VAL A 67 -4.18 1.87 -4.47
CA VAL A 67 -4.26 0.60 -3.74
C VAL A 67 -2.87 -0.01 -3.64
N MET A 68 -2.37 -0.15 -2.42
CA MET A 68 -1.09 -0.79 -2.10
C MET A 68 -1.36 -2.11 -1.38
N HIS A 69 -1.10 -3.25 -2.01
CA HIS A 69 -1.28 -4.58 -1.41
C HIS A 69 -0.12 -5.51 -1.73
N ARG A 70 0.01 -6.60 -0.95
CA ARG A 70 1.08 -7.57 -1.10
C ARG A 70 0.75 -8.62 -2.13
N ILE A 71 1.67 -8.94 -3.04
CA ILE A 71 1.54 -10.10 -3.93
C ILE A 71 1.56 -11.37 -3.08
N VAL A 72 0.49 -12.14 -3.12
CA VAL A 72 0.39 -13.43 -2.42
C VAL A 72 0.70 -14.61 -3.34
N ARG A 73 0.40 -14.48 -4.63
CA ARG A 73 0.77 -15.46 -5.67
C ARG A 73 0.77 -14.82 -7.06
N LYS A 74 1.56 -15.44 -7.94
CA LYS A 74 1.56 -15.18 -9.40
C LYS A 74 1.23 -16.50 -10.10
N PHE A 75 0.53 -16.45 -11.22
CA PHE A 75 0.24 -17.62 -12.05
C PHE A 75 0.06 -17.22 -13.50
N GLU A 76 0.32 -18.14 -14.42
CA GLU A 76 0.12 -17.92 -15.85
C GLU A 76 -1.20 -18.54 -16.30
N LYS A 77 -1.93 -17.83 -17.16
CA LYS A 77 -3.15 -18.31 -17.82
C LYS A 77 -3.25 -17.66 -19.20
N ASN A 78 -3.47 -18.47 -20.24
CA ASN A 78 -3.61 -17.98 -21.63
C ASN A 78 -2.42 -17.10 -22.08
N ASN A 79 -1.18 -17.53 -21.79
CA ASN A 79 0.05 -16.79 -22.09
C ASN A 79 0.12 -15.37 -21.47
N GLN A 80 -0.64 -15.14 -20.39
CA GLN A 80 -0.62 -13.90 -19.62
C GLN A 80 -0.38 -14.23 -18.15
N VAL A 81 0.49 -13.45 -17.51
CA VAL A 81 0.76 -13.58 -16.08
C VAL A 81 -0.23 -12.72 -15.29
N PHE A 82 -0.84 -13.37 -14.30
CA PHE A 82 -1.74 -12.76 -13.34
C PHE A 82 -1.10 -12.75 -11.96
N VAL A 83 -1.43 -11.71 -11.22
CA VAL A 83 -1.07 -11.55 -9.81
C VAL A 83 -2.33 -11.55 -8.97
N VAL A 84 -2.21 -12.09 -7.77
CA VAL A 84 -3.22 -11.90 -6.71
C VAL A 84 -2.55 -11.12 -5.61
N THR A 85 -3.21 -10.06 -5.16
CA THR A 85 -2.75 -9.22 -4.06
C THR A 85 -3.64 -9.37 -2.85
N ARG A 86 -3.14 -8.96 -1.68
CA ARG A 86 -3.93 -8.89 -0.45
C ARG A 86 -3.36 -7.83 0.50
N GLY A 87 -4.25 -7.10 1.14
CA GLY A 87 -3.88 -6.27 2.29
C GLY A 87 -3.51 -7.13 3.50
N ASP A 88 -2.41 -6.81 4.17
CA ASP A 88 -1.93 -7.55 5.36
C ASP A 88 -2.97 -7.68 6.50
N CYS A 89 -3.95 -6.78 6.55
CA CYS A 89 -5.08 -6.77 7.48
C CYS A 89 -6.43 -7.16 6.83
N ASN A 90 -6.46 -7.45 5.53
CA ASN A 90 -7.71 -7.79 4.83
C ASN A 90 -8.11 -9.25 5.11
N LEU A 91 -9.42 -9.52 5.09
CA LEU A 91 -9.96 -10.87 5.33
C LEU A 91 -9.82 -11.77 4.09
N TYR A 92 -9.94 -11.20 2.90
CA TYR A 92 -9.93 -11.90 1.63
C TYR A 92 -8.79 -11.38 0.74
N GLU A 93 -8.38 -12.23 -0.21
CA GLU A 93 -7.54 -11.83 -1.33
C GLU A 93 -8.31 -10.89 -2.26
N ASP A 94 -7.58 -10.04 -2.97
CA ASP A 94 -8.16 -9.27 -4.07
C ASP A 94 -8.40 -10.18 -5.28
N GLU A 95 -9.18 -9.70 -6.25
CA GLU A 95 -9.31 -10.39 -7.53
C GLU A 95 -7.97 -10.47 -8.26
N ALA A 96 -7.79 -11.54 -9.05
CA ALA A 96 -6.61 -11.67 -9.87
C ALA A 96 -6.59 -10.58 -10.96
N LEU A 97 -5.47 -9.90 -11.11
CA LEU A 97 -5.28 -8.88 -12.14
C LEU A 97 -4.05 -9.20 -13.01
N PRO A 98 -4.06 -8.82 -14.30
CA PRO A 98 -2.88 -8.89 -15.15
C PRO A 98 -1.70 -8.13 -14.56
N GLU A 99 -0.49 -8.69 -14.60
CA GLU A 99 0.67 -8.05 -13.95
C GLU A 99 1.03 -6.68 -14.56
N ASN A 100 0.68 -6.44 -15.82
CA ASN A 100 0.89 -5.16 -16.51
C ASN A 100 0.01 -4.00 -15.97
N LEU A 101 -0.98 -4.28 -15.13
CA LEU A 101 -1.72 -3.23 -14.40
C LEU A 101 -0.97 -2.73 -13.16
N ILE A 102 0.11 -3.39 -12.76
CA ILE A 102 0.97 -2.89 -11.69
C ILE A 102 1.77 -1.69 -12.22
N VAL A 103 1.65 -0.56 -11.54
CA VAL A 103 2.30 0.70 -11.91
C VAL A 103 3.53 1.00 -11.07
N GLY A 104 3.65 0.40 -9.88
CA GLY A 104 4.73 0.70 -8.97
C GLY A 104 4.91 -0.33 -7.88
N LYS A 105 6.09 -0.28 -7.25
CA LYS A 105 6.50 -1.12 -6.13
C LYS A 105 6.94 -0.26 -4.96
N VAL A 106 6.52 -0.64 -3.75
CA VAL A 106 6.99 0.01 -2.54
C VAL A 106 8.44 -0.40 -2.26
N THR A 107 9.34 0.58 -2.19
CA THR A 107 10.78 0.38 -1.94
C THR A 107 11.25 0.98 -0.62
N GLY A 108 10.40 1.79 0.03
CA GLY A 108 10.71 2.39 1.32
C GLY A 108 9.46 2.72 2.12
N ILE A 109 9.58 2.67 3.44
CA ILE A 109 8.55 3.13 4.37
C ILE A 109 9.22 3.89 5.50
N GLU A 110 8.60 4.99 5.90
CA GLU A 110 8.94 5.77 7.09
C GLU A 110 7.70 5.82 7.99
N TYR A 111 7.85 5.50 9.27
CA TYR A 111 6.74 5.60 10.22
C TYR A 111 6.34 7.06 10.47
N PRO A 112 5.13 7.34 10.96
CA PRO A 112 4.67 8.72 11.21
C PRO A 112 5.63 9.56 12.06
N GLU A 113 6.39 8.93 12.95
CA GLU A 113 7.43 9.52 13.79
C GLU A 113 8.76 9.82 13.06
N GLY A 114 8.85 9.59 11.74
CA GLY A 114 10.04 9.85 10.92
C GLY A 114 11.06 8.72 10.90
N THR A 115 10.77 7.58 11.53
CA THR A 115 11.72 6.45 11.60
C THR A 115 11.64 5.59 10.33
N PRO A 116 12.75 5.37 9.61
CA PRO A 116 12.79 4.43 8.49
C PRO A 116 12.48 3.00 8.93
N VAL A 117 11.66 2.30 8.16
CA VAL A 117 11.31 0.91 8.41
C VAL A 117 12.30 0.03 7.67
N ALA A 118 13.00 -0.85 8.42
CA ALA A 118 13.88 -1.84 7.81
C ALA A 118 13.11 -2.77 6.86
N LEU A 119 13.68 -3.05 5.67
CA LEU A 119 13.10 -3.90 4.61
C LEU A 119 12.46 -5.19 5.16
N ARG A 120 13.21 -5.94 6.01
CA ARG A 120 12.75 -7.19 6.64
C ARG A 120 11.42 -7.10 7.41
N ARG A 121 11.02 -5.89 7.84
CA ARG A 121 9.78 -5.71 8.62
C ARG A 121 8.54 -5.72 7.73
N TYR A 122 8.65 -5.26 6.49
CA TYR A 122 7.52 -5.16 5.56
C TYR A 122 7.69 -6.02 4.30
N MET A 123 8.87 -6.54 4.00
CA MET A 123 9.09 -7.60 3.01
C MET A 123 8.95 -8.97 3.68
N LYS A 124 7.70 -9.39 3.91
CA LYS A 124 7.37 -10.72 4.44
C LYS A 124 6.67 -11.52 3.36
N PRO A 125 7.21 -12.66 2.90
CA PRO A 125 6.55 -13.50 1.89
C PRO A 125 5.18 -14.00 2.34
N GLU A 126 5.05 -14.26 3.64
CA GLU A 126 3.83 -14.80 4.26
C GLU A 126 3.55 -14.07 5.58
N PRO A 127 2.73 -13.01 5.56
CA PRO A 127 2.31 -12.33 6.77
C PRO A 127 1.23 -13.13 7.51
N ASP A 128 1.25 -13.08 8.85
CA ASP A 128 0.17 -13.65 9.67
C ASP A 128 -1.05 -12.72 9.65
N TYR A 129 -1.98 -12.98 8.73
CA TYR A 129 -3.17 -12.16 8.56
C TYR A 129 -4.09 -12.12 9.79
N PHE A 130 -4.07 -13.15 10.64
CA PHE A 130 -4.91 -13.18 11.84
C PHE A 130 -4.34 -12.23 12.92
N LEU A 131 -3.05 -12.36 13.23
CA LEU A 131 -2.38 -11.48 14.19
C LEU A 131 -2.35 -10.03 13.71
N ASN A 132 -2.22 -9.80 12.40
CA ASN A 132 -2.30 -8.47 11.81
C ASN A 132 -3.68 -7.83 12.05
N ARG A 133 -4.78 -8.58 11.85
CA ARG A 133 -6.14 -8.09 12.12
C ARG A 133 -6.39 -7.79 13.61
N LEU A 134 -5.93 -8.67 14.50
CA LEU A 134 -6.08 -8.47 15.93
C LEU A 134 -5.33 -7.20 16.38
N SER A 135 -4.07 -7.07 15.96
CA SER A 135 -3.24 -5.91 16.31
C SER A 135 -3.78 -4.60 15.72
N ALA A 136 -4.34 -4.62 14.50
CA ALA A 136 -5.02 -3.46 13.92
C ALA A 136 -6.26 -3.04 14.74
N THR A 137 -7.05 -4.01 15.21
CA THR A 137 -8.23 -3.77 16.04
C THR A 137 -7.85 -3.13 17.37
N ILE A 138 -6.83 -3.66 18.05
CA ILE A 138 -6.28 -3.07 19.29
C ILE A 138 -5.81 -1.64 19.05
N MET A 139 -5.08 -1.39 17.95
CA MET A 139 -4.59 -0.07 17.60
C MET A 139 -5.73 0.93 17.36
N ARG A 140 -6.79 0.52 16.63
CA ARG A 140 -7.99 1.36 16.40
C ARG A 140 -8.67 1.76 17.71
N ILE A 141 -8.82 0.82 18.65
CA ILE A 141 -9.38 1.09 19.98
C ILE A 141 -8.52 2.11 20.72
N ARG A 142 -7.20 1.89 20.80
CA ARG A 142 -6.26 2.83 21.44
C ARG A 142 -6.31 4.23 20.82
N ARG A 143 -6.37 4.33 19.49
CA ARG A 143 -6.50 5.62 18.77
C ARG A 143 -7.81 6.34 19.14
N SER A 144 -8.93 5.62 19.18
CA SER A 144 -10.23 6.18 19.56
C SER A 144 -10.22 6.71 21.00
N LEU A 145 -9.66 5.95 21.95
CA LEU A 145 -9.54 6.36 23.35
C LEU A 145 -8.68 7.63 23.50
N LYS A 146 -7.50 7.68 22.84
CA LYS A 146 -6.61 8.85 22.86
C LYS A 146 -7.30 10.11 22.31
N ASN A 147 -8.06 9.96 21.23
CA ASN A 147 -8.82 11.07 20.64
C ASN A 147 -9.92 11.58 21.58
N LYS A 148 -10.63 10.68 22.30
CA LYS A 148 -11.64 11.07 23.30
C LYS A 148 -11.02 11.85 24.46
N ILE A 149 -9.88 11.39 24.99
CA ILE A 149 -9.16 12.08 26.08
C ILE A 149 -8.75 13.49 25.64
N ARG A 150 -8.18 13.64 24.45
CA ARG A 150 -7.75 14.96 23.94
C ARG A 150 -8.90 15.95 23.80
N LYS A 151 -10.10 15.47 23.43
CA LYS A 151 -11.32 16.31 23.32
C LYS A 151 -11.89 16.70 24.69
N ALA A 152 -11.69 15.88 25.73
CA ALA A 152 -12.15 16.19 27.09
C ALA A 152 -11.25 17.22 27.80
N GLN A 153 -10.04 17.46 27.29
CA GLN A 153 -9.06 18.40 27.84
C GLN A 153 -9.01 19.74 27.08
N SER A 154 -9.83 19.89 26.03
CA SER A 154 -9.98 21.10 25.20
C SER A 154 -11.31 21.77 25.47
#